data_AF-Q5ZHK2-F1
#
_entry.id   AF-Q5ZHK2-F1
#
_cell.length_a   1.000
_cell.length_b   1.000
_cell.length_c   1.000
_cell.angle_alpha   90.00
_cell.angle_beta   90.00
_cell.angle_gamma   90.00
#
_symmetry.space_group_name_H-M   'P 1'
#
loop_
_entity.id
_entity.type
_entity.pdbx_description
1 polymer ?
#
loop_
_entity_poly.entity_id
_entity_poly.type
_entity_poly.pdbx_seq_one_letter_code
_entity_poly.pdbx_strand_id
1 'polypeptide(L)'
;MAGAGKVFATLRNHWKKTTFGVCLLSWGGNWLYGKHCDNLLRRAACLEAQVFGNELIPSNMPLKKATVFLNPAACKGKARNLFEKNAAPILHLSGLDVNIVTTDYEGQAKKLMELMENTDLIIIAGGDGTVQEVITGLLRRADEAAFSKIPIGFIPLGKTCTLSHTLYPESVNQVQHITNATLAILKGETGPSMCCRSREK
;
A
#
# COMPACT_ATOMS: atom_id res chain seq x y z
N MET A 1 7.92 -43.46 -36.29
CA MET A 1 7.91 -41.99 -36.46
C MET A 1 6.71 -41.54 -37.33
N ALA A 2 5.46 -41.69 -36.87
CA ALA A 2 4.25 -41.41 -37.68
C ALA A 2 3.35 -40.29 -37.11
N GLY A 3 3.68 -39.71 -35.95
CA GLY A 3 2.86 -38.69 -35.30
C GLY A 3 3.12 -37.25 -35.77
N ALA A 4 4.37 -36.90 -36.08
CA ALA A 4 4.76 -35.53 -36.37
C ALA A 4 4.12 -34.96 -37.66
N GLY A 5 3.99 -35.78 -38.71
CA GLY A 5 3.40 -35.36 -39.99
C GLY A 5 1.90 -35.06 -39.90
N LYS A 6 1.15 -35.79 -39.06
CA LYS A 6 -0.28 -35.54 -38.83
C LYS A 6 -0.50 -34.24 -38.06
N VAL A 7 0.32 -33.98 -37.04
CA VAL A 7 0.29 -32.73 -36.26
C VAL A 7 0.54 -31.53 -37.17
N PHE A 8 1.52 -31.62 -38.07
CA PHE A 8 1.85 -30.54 -39.01
C PHE A 8 0.71 -30.27 -40.03
N ALA A 9 0.07 -31.32 -40.53
CA ALA A 9 -1.08 -31.19 -41.45
C ALA A 9 -2.31 -30.56 -40.77
N THR A 10 -2.59 -30.92 -39.51
CA THR A 10 -3.69 -30.34 -38.72
C THR A 10 -3.42 -28.87 -38.37
N LEU A 11 -2.17 -28.52 -38.03
CA LEU A 11 -1.72 -27.14 -37.82
C LEU A 11 -1.92 -26.26 -39.06
N ARG A 12 -1.65 -26.80 -40.25
CA ARG A 12 -1.84 -26.11 -41.54
C ARG A 12 -3.32 -25.91 -41.89
N ASN A 13 -4.18 -26.90 -41.63
CA ASN A 13 -5.61 -26.82 -41.95
C ASN A 13 -6.41 -25.88 -41.02
N HIS A 14 -5.90 -25.58 -39.83
CA HIS A 14 -6.56 -24.71 -38.87
C HIS A 14 -5.67 -23.57 -38.37
N TRP A 15 -4.84 -22.98 -39.24
CA TRP A 15 -3.89 -21.94 -38.86
C TRP A 15 -4.54 -20.77 -38.07
N LYS A 16 -5.75 -20.34 -38.44
CA LYS A 16 -6.50 -19.31 -37.68
C LYS A 16 -6.81 -19.72 -36.22
N LYS A 17 -7.16 -20.98 -35.98
CA LYS A 17 -7.45 -21.51 -34.63
C LYS A 17 -6.17 -21.68 -33.82
N THR A 18 -5.08 -22.13 -34.47
CA THR A 18 -3.77 -22.27 -33.84
C THR A 18 -3.22 -20.92 -33.39
N THR A 19 -3.23 -19.91 -34.28
CA THR A 19 -2.72 -18.57 -33.94
C THR A 19 -3.49 -17.96 -32.79
N PHE A 20 -4.81 -18.10 -32.78
CA PHE A 20 -5.65 -17.65 -31.67
C PHE A 20 -5.30 -18.37 -30.35
N GLY A 21 -5.10 -19.70 -30.39
CA GLY A 21 -4.66 -20.47 -29.23
C GLY A 21 -3.30 -20.02 -28.69
N VAL A 22 -2.33 -19.75 -29.56
CA VAL A 22 -1.00 -19.25 -29.15
C VAL A 22 -1.10 -17.86 -28.53
N CYS A 23 -1.89 -16.96 -29.10
CA CYS A 23 -2.11 -15.63 -28.52
C CYS A 23 -2.75 -15.71 -27.13
N LEU A 24 -3.77 -16.56 -26.95
CA LEU A 24 -4.40 -16.76 -25.64
C LEU A 24 -3.44 -17.35 -24.61
N LEU A 25 -2.63 -18.35 -25.00
CA LEU A 25 -1.63 -18.94 -24.10
C LEU A 25 -0.55 -17.94 -23.73
N SER A 26 -0.07 -17.13 -24.68
CA SER A 26 0.92 -16.08 -24.42
C SER A 26 0.35 -15.02 -23.47
N TRP A 27 -0.86 -14.54 -23.74
CA TRP A 27 -1.54 -13.56 -22.88
C TRP A 27 -1.81 -14.12 -21.47
N GLY A 28 -2.36 -15.33 -21.38
CA GLY A 28 -2.65 -16.00 -20.10
C GLY A 28 -1.37 -16.33 -19.31
N GLY A 29 -0.31 -16.75 -20.01
CA GLY A 29 1.01 -16.99 -19.42
C GLY A 29 1.61 -15.71 -18.84
N ASN A 30 1.57 -14.60 -19.58
CA ASN A 30 2.04 -13.31 -19.09
C ASN A 30 1.22 -12.79 -17.89
N TRP A 31 -0.11 -12.95 -17.92
CA TRP A 31 -0.98 -12.59 -16.81
C TRP A 31 -0.70 -13.42 -15.55
N LEU A 32 -0.56 -14.73 -15.71
CA LEU A 32 -0.25 -15.64 -14.60
C LEU A 32 1.14 -15.36 -14.02
N TYR A 33 2.11 -15.10 -14.89
CA TYR A 33 3.47 -14.72 -14.49
C TYR A 33 3.45 -13.43 -13.65
N GLY A 34 2.75 -12.38 -14.11
CA GLY A 34 2.59 -11.15 -13.33
C GLY A 34 1.98 -11.40 -11.95
N LYS A 35 0.91 -12.21 -11.88
CA LYS A 35 0.27 -12.57 -10.61
C LYS A 35 1.21 -13.36 -9.68
N HIS A 36 2.06 -14.21 -10.24
CA HIS A 36 3.07 -14.94 -9.48
C HIS A 36 4.15 -13.99 -8.93
N CYS A 37 4.67 -13.08 -9.75
CA CYS A 37 5.61 -12.05 -9.32
C CYS A 37 5.05 -11.18 -8.20
N ASP A 38 3.79 -10.75 -8.30
CA ASP A 38 3.15 -9.97 -7.23
C ASP A 38 3.08 -10.75 -5.91
N ASN A 39 2.83 -12.05 -5.96
CA ASN A 39 2.81 -12.90 -4.77
C ASN A 39 4.20 -13.10 -4.16
N LEU A 40 5.24 -13.17 -4.99
CA LEU A 40 6.63 -13.23 -4.51
C LEU A 40 7.01 -11.94 -3.78
N LEU A 41 6.63 -10.78 -4.33
CA LEU A 41 6.87 -9.47 -3.68
C LEU A 41 6.18 -9.38 -2.32
N ARG A 42 4.90 -9.79 -2.24
CA ARG A 42 4.16 -9.83 -0.96
C ARG A 42 4.84 -10.71 0.08
N ARG A 43 5.30 -11.89 -0.32
CA ARG A 43 6.00 -12.83 0.57
C ARG A 43 7.31 -12.24 1.08
N ALA A 44 8.13 -11.68 0.19
CA ALA A 44 9.40 -11.07 0.56
C ALA A 44 9.20 -9.96 1.61
N ALA A 45 8.20 -9.10 1.42
CA ALA A 45 7.93 -8.03 2.36
C ALA A 45 7.31 -8.50 3.68
N CYS A 46 6.48 -9.55 3.67
CA CYS A 46 5.99 -10.14 4.92
C CYS A 46 7.14 -10.75 5.73
N LEU A 47 8.10 -11.41 5.07
CA LEU A 47 9.29 -11.93 5.75
C LEU A 47 10.12 -10.79 6.35
N GLU A 48 10.31 -9.70 5.63
CA GLU A 48 11.00 -8.52 6.15
C GLU A 48 10.26 -7.90 7.34
N ALA A 49 8.93 -7.74 7.26
CA ALA A 49 8.10 -7.24 8.36
C ALA A 49 8.14 -8.15 9.60
N GLN A 50 8.17 -9.47 9.39
CA GLN A 50 8.25 -10.44 10.46
C GLN A 50 9.56 -10.33 11.24
N VAL A 51 10.66 -9.93 10.60
CA VAL A 51 11.92 -9.66 11.31
C VAL A 51 11.73 -8.56 12.35
N PHE A 52 11.02 -7.47 12.00
CA PHE A 52 10.68 -6.40 12.94
C PHE A 52 9.77 -6.87 14.07
N GLY A 53 8.76 -7.71 13.78
CA GLY A 53 7.87 -8.23 14.81
C GLY A 53 8.51 -9.24 15.76
N ASN A 54 9.60 -9.89 15.34
CA ASN A 54 10.35 -10.83 16.17
C ASN A 54 11.42 -10.15 17.04
N GLU A 55 11.62 -8.84 16.91
CA GLU A 55 12.52 -8.11 17.80
C GLU A 55 11.95 -8.07 19.22
N LEU A 56 12.79 -8.42 20.19
CA LEU A 56 12.39 -8.48 21.59
C LEU A 56 12.23 -7.08 22.16
N ILE A 57 10.99 -6.71 22.49
CA ILE A 57 10.68 -5.47 23.19
C ILE A 57 10.82 -5.73 24.70
N PRO A 58 11.54 -4.87 25.47
CA PRO A 58 11.58 -4.99 26.92
C PRO A 58 10.17 -4.88 27.51
N SER A 59 9.85 -5.71 28.50
CA SER A 59 8.51 -5.76 29.13
C SER A 59 8.02 -4.45 29.75
N ASN A 60 8.91 -3.48 29.93
CA ASN A 60 8.61 -2.16 30.49
C ASN A 60 8.21 -1.11 29.43
N MET A 61 8.22 -1.46 28.13
CA MET A 61 7.84 -0.54 27.05
C MET A 61 6.48 -0.91 26.47
N PRO A 62 5.52 0.03 26.39
CA PRO A 62 4.24 -0.22 25.74
C PRO A 62 4.42 -0.45 24.24
N LEU A 63 3.52 -1.26 23.65
CA LEU A 63 3.46 -1.43 22.20
C LEU A 63 3.12 -0.11 21.52
N LYS A 64 3.80 0.18 20.41
CA LYS A 64 3.52 1.37 19.61
C LYS A 64 2.14 1.23 18.96
N LYS A 65 1.30 2.22 19.16
CA LYS A 65 -0.04 2.29 18.56
C LYS A 65 0.04 2.99 17.21
N ALA A 66 -0.49 2.36 16.17
CA ALA A 66 -0.55 2.90 14.83
C ALA A 66 -2.01 3.02 14.38
N THR A 67 -2.45 4.22 14.00
CA THR A 67 -3.80 4.43 13.46
C THR A 67 -3.73 4.64 11.95
N VAL A 68 -4.45 3.80 11.21
CA VAL A 68 -4.49 3.83 9.74
C VAL A 68 -5.81 4.45 9.27
N PHE A 69 -5.73 5.54 8.49
CA PHE A 69 -6.86 6.14 7.80
C PHE A 69 -6.96 5.59 6.38
N LEU A 70 -7.98 4.78 6.13
CA LEU A 70 -8.24 4.15 4.83
C LEU A 70 -9.44 4.80 4.15
N ASN A 71 -9.24 5.32 2.94
CA ASN A 71 -10.36 5.72 2.08
C ASN A 71 -10.72 4.57 1.10
N PRO A 72 -11.79 3.79 1.36
CA PRO A 72 -12.20 2.68 0.51
C PRO A 72 -12.69 3.11 -0.87
N ALA A 73 -13.25 4.32 -1.00
CA ALA A 73 -13.73 4.86 -2.28
C ALA A 73 -12.58 5.25 -3.23
N ALA A 74 -11.36 5.41 -2.70
CA ALA A 74 -10.19 5.71 -3.52
C ALA A 74 -9.90 4.60 -4.56
N CYS A 75 -9.19 4.98 -5.62
CA CYS A 75 -8.81 4.07 -6.71
C CYS A 75 -9.99 3.30 -7.34
N LYS A 76 -11.12 3.99 -7.58
CA LYS A 76 -12.35 3.40 -8.15
C LYS A 76 -12.90 2.24 -7.29
N GLY A 77 -12.87 2.40 -5.96
CA GLY A 77 -13.37 1.39 -5.01
C GLY A 77 -12.45 0.18 -4.80
N LYS A 78 -11.21 0.21 -5.32
CA LYS A 78 -10.24 -0.89 -5.16
C LYS A 78 -9.28 -0.70 -3.99
N ALA A 79 -9.25 0.48 -3.40
CA ALA A 79 -8.29 0.85 -2.34
C ALA A 79 -8.34 -0.12 -1.16
N ARG A 80 -9.55 -0.47 -0.67
CA ARG A 80 -9.72 -1.43 0.44
C ARG A 80 -9.07 -2.78 0.14
N ASN A 81 -9.37 -3.36 -1.01
CA ASN A 81 -8.84 -4.67 -1.40
C ASN A 81 -7.31 -4.63 -1.62
N LEU A 82 -6.79 -3.50 -2.13
CA LEU A 82 -5.34 -3.30 -2.29
C LEU A 82 -4.63 -3.18 -0.94
N PHE A 83 -5.22 -2.44 0.00
CA PHE A 83 -4.68 -2.28 1.35
C PHE A 83 -4.67 -3.61 2.10
N GLU A 84 -5.81 -4.31 2.16
CA GLU A 84 -5.97 -5.59 2.85
C GLU A 84 -5.02 -6.67 2.30
N LYS A 85 -4.73 -6.67 0.99
CA LYS A 85 -3.84 -7.67 0.37
C LYS A 85 -2.35 -7.36 0.44
N ASN A 86 -1.98 -6.08 0.44
CA ASN A 86 -0.59 -5.69 0.23
C ASN A 86 0.04 -5.04 1.46
N ALA A 87 -0.72 -4.30 2.28
CA ALA A 87 -0.18 -3.50 3.40
C ALA A 87 -0.61 -4.03 4.77
N ALA A 88 -1.88 -4.41 4.94
CA ALA A 88 -2.39 -4.97 6.20
C ALA A 88 -1.55 -6.13 6.78
N PRO A 89 -1.15 -7.16 6.01
CA PRO A 89 -0.34 -8.24 6.56
C PRO A 89 1.03 -7.76 7.07
N ILE A 90 1.63 -6.77 6.39
CA ILE A 90 2.94 -6.22 6.76
C ILE A 90 2.84 -5.50 8.12
N LEU A 91 1.79 -4.69 8.30
CA LEU A 91 1.55 -3.95 9.54
C LEU A 91 1.21 -4.85 10.73
N HIS A 92 0.46 -5.93 10.51
CA HIS A 92 0.15 -6.89 11.58
C HIS A 92 1.36 -7.74 11.97
N LEU A 93 2.26 -8.04 11.03
CA LEU A 93 3.47 -8.81 11.29
C LEU A 93 4.57 -8.00 12.00
N SER A 94 4.50 -6.67 11.97
CA SER A 94 5.53 -5.81 12.54
C SER A 94 5.42 -5.56 14.05
N GLY A 95 4.46 -6.21 14.74
CA GLY A 95 4.29 -6.06 16.19
C GLY A 95 3.72 -4.70 16.65
N LEU A 96 3.06 -3.97 15.75
CA LEU A 96 2.35 -2.73 16.08
C LEU A 96 0.91 -3.01 16.50
N ASP A 97 0.35 -2.19 17.40
CA ASP A 97 -1.09 -2.18 17.68
C ASP A 97 -1.79 -1.33 16.61
N VAL A 98 -2.28 -1.98 15.57
CA VAL A 98 -2.79 -1.33 14.34
C VAL A 98 -4.30 -1.17 14.42
N ASN A 99 -4.77 0.07 14.51
CA ASN A 99 -6.19 0.41 14.40
C ASN A 99 -6.52 0.92 13.00
N ILE A 100 -7.36 0.20 12.25
CA ILE A 100 -7.75 0.57 10.88
C ILE A 100 -9.09 1.28 10.93
N VAL A 101 -9.08 2.57 10.56
CA VAL A 101 -10.28 3.38 10.42
C VAL A 101 -10.58 3.58 8.94
N THR A 102 -11.76 3.11 8.51
CA THR A 102 -12.30 3.42 7.19
C THR A 102 -13.10 4.71 7.19
N THR A 103 -12.90 5.55 6.18
CA THR A 103 -13.77 6.71 5.92
C THR A 103 -14.90 6.35 4.98
N ASP A 104 -16.10 6.84 5.26
CA ASP A 104 -17.30 6.66 4.46
C ASP A 104 -17.53 7.86 3.53
N TYR A 105 -17.15 9.08 3.94
CA TYR A 105 -17.33 10.31 3.17
C TYR A 105 -16.21 11.34 3.37
N GLU A 106 -16.16 12.34 2.48
CA GLU A 106 -15.18 13.43 2.49
C GLU A 106 -15.28 14.27 3.78
N GLY A 107 -14.14 14.53 4.43
CA GLY A 107 -14.07 15.27 5.69
C GLY A 107 -14.41 14.45 6.94
N GLN A 108 -14.74 13.16 6.82
CA GLN A 108 -14.86 12.28 7.99
C GLN A 108 -13.52 12.03 8.66
N ALA A 109 -12.43 11.85 7.89
CA ALA A 109 -11.07 11.71 8.43
C ALA A 109 -10.73 12.90 9.33
N LYS A 110 -11.05 14.11 8.87
CA LYS A 110 -10.82 15.35 9.61
C LYS A 110 -11.55 15.37 10.96
N LYS A 111 -12.85 15.05 10.98
CA LYS A 111 -13.64 14.99 12.23
C LYS A 111 -13.14 13.90 13.17
N LEU A 112 -12.78 12.73 12.63
CA LEU A 112 -12.28 11.64 13.46
C LEU A 112 -10.91 11.99 14.04
N MET A 113 -10.04 12.63 13.25
CA MET A 113 -8.78 13.16 13.73
C MET A 113 -8.98 14.13 14.89
N GLU A 114 -9.99 15.00 14.85
CA GLU A 114 -10.32 15.91 15.96
C GLU A 114 -10.76 15.18 17.24
N LEU A 115 -11.29 13.96 17.15
CA LEU A 115 -11.80 13.16 18.30
C LEU A 115 -10.83 12.06 18.78
N MET A 116 -9.79 11.75 17.99
CA MET A 116 -8.91 10.60 18.24
C MET A 116 -7.95 10.80 19.43
N GLU A 117 -7.71 9.75 20.21
CA GLU A 117 -6.76 9.82 21.32
C GLU A 117 -5.29 9.78 20.84
N ASN A 118 -4.35 9.91 21.79
CA ASN A 118 -2.92 9.87 21.53
C ASN A 118 -2.51 8.56 20.85
N THR A 119 -1.81 8.68 19.72
CA THR A 119 -1.31 7.57 18.90
C THR A 119 0.17 7.83 18.60
N ASP A 120 0.99 6.77 18.51
CA ASP A 120 2.44 6.93 18.29
C ASP A 120 2.80 7.07 16.79
N LEU A 121 1.93 6.60 15.91
CA LEU A 121 2.11 6.62 14.45
C LEU A 121 0.78 6.82 13.74
N ILE A 122 0.73 7.76 12.80
CA ILE A 122 -0.44 7.96 11.94
C ILE A 122 -0.10 7.48 10.53
N ILE A 123 -0.89 6.58 9.97
CA ILE A 123 -0.71 6.05 8.63
C ILE A 123 -1.89 6.48 7.77
N ILE A 124 -1.63 7.06 6.61
CA ILE A 124 -2.66 7.51 5.68
C ILE A 124 -2.62 6.60 4.46
N ALA A 125 -3.68 5.81 4.24
CA ALA A 125 -3.79 4.88 3.13
C ALA A 125 -4.82 5.38 2.12
N GLY A 126 -4.34 6.00 1.04
CA GLY A 126 -5.23 6.67 0.08
C GLY A 126 -4.50 7.42 -1.02
N GLY A 127 -5.07 8.57 -1.41
CA GLY A 127 -4.47 9.52 -2.34
C GLY A 127 -4.33 10.90 -1.70
N ASP A 128 -3.97 11.89 -2.51
CA ASP A 128 -3.62 13.24 -2.06
C ASP A 128 -4.76 13.92 -1.24
N GLY A 129 -6.02 13.73 -1.64
CA GLY A 129 -7.17 14.29 -0.90
C GLY A 129 -7.29 13.77 0.53
N THR A 130 -7.08 12.46 0.74
CA THR A 130 -7.12 11.87 2.10
C THR A 130 -5.96 12.36 2.96
N VAL A 131 -4.79 12.60 2.35
CA VAL A 131 -3.65 13.22 3.04
C VAL A 131 -3.99 14.64 3.48
N GLN A 132 -4.56 15.44 2.59
CA GLN A 132 -4.95 16.81 2.90
C GLN A 132 -5.97 16.88 4.03
N GLU A 133 -6.97 15.98 4.03
CA GLU A 133 -7.97 15.92 5.10
C GLU A 133 -7.36 15.62 6.47
N VAL A 134 -6.46 14.63 6.54
CA VAL A 134 -5.81 14.22 7.79
C VAL A 134 -4.89 15.33 8.30
N ILE A 135 -4.07 15.93 7.43
CA ILE A 135 -3.20 17.06 7.79
C ILE A 135 -4.04 18.25 8.27
N THR A 136 -5.13 18.58 7.56
CA THR A 136 -6.02 19.67 7.95
C THR A 136 -6.71 19.39 9.29
N GLY A 137 -7.05 18.12 9.57
CA GLY A 137 -7.60 17.71 10.87
C GLY A 137 -6.58 17.85 12.00
N LEU A 138 -5.33 17.46 11.74
CA LEU A 138 -4.22 17.60 12.69
C LEU A 138 -3.96 19.07 13.06
N LEU A 139 -3.89 19.95 12.06
CA LEU A 139 -3.62 21.38 12.26
C LEU A 139 -4.76 22.15 12.96
N ARG A 140 -5.98 21.59 13.01
CA ARG A 140 -7.13 22.23 13.66
C ARG A 140 -7.29 21.85 15.13
N ARG A 141 -6.51 20.89 15.62
CA ARG A 141 -6.57 20.48 17.02
C ARG A 141 -5.95 21.53 17.92
N ALA A 142 -6.52 21.69 19.12
CA ALA A 142 -5.94 22.54 20.16
C ALA A 142 -4.55 22.04 20.62
N ASP A 143 -4.30 20.73 20.52
CA ASP A 143 -3.05 20.07 20.91
C ASP A 143 -2.04 19.93 19.74
N GLU A 144 -2.04 20.89 18.80
CA GLU A 144 -1.18 20.87 17.59
C GLU A 144 0.29 20.57 17.91
N ALA A 145 0.84 21.16 18.97
CA ALA A 145 2.25 21.04 19.32
C ALA A 145 2.68 19.63 19.76
N ALA A 146 1.74 18.83 20.30
CA ALA A 146 2.00 17.44 20.67
C ALA A 146 1.89 16.53 19.43
N PHE A 147 0.88 16.77 18.60
CA PHE A 147 0.61 15.94 17.42
C PHE A 147 1.54 16.22 16.24
N SER A 148 2.10 17.43 16.12
CA SER A 148 3.10 17.76 15.10
C SER A 148 4.41 16.97 15.24
N LYS A 149 4.64 16.32 16.38
CA LYS A 149 5.83 15.48 16.62
C LYS A 149 5.61 14.02 16.25
N ILE A 150 4.36 13.61 16.02
CA ILE A 150 4.03 12.22 15.69
C ILE A 150 4.41 11.98 14.22
N PRO A 151 5.17 10.92 13.91
CA PRO A 151 5.48 10.57 12.53
C PRO A 151 4.19 10.23 11.76
N ILE A 152 4.12 10.71 10.53
CA ILE A 152 3.03 10.40 9.60
C ILE A 152 3.62 9.53 8.49
N GLY A 153 3.00 8.39 8.21
CA GLY A 153 3.30 7.51 7.09
C GLY A 153 2.24 7.65 6.00
N PHE A 154 2.64 7.55 4.74
CA PHE A 154 1.72 7.58 3.60
C PHE A 154 1.82 6.30 2.77
N ILE A 155 0.69 5.63 2.58
CA ILE A 155 0.55 4.44 1.73
C ILE A 155 -0.27 4.83 0.49
N PRO A 156 0.38 4.98 -0.66
CA PRO A 156 -0.29 5.35 -1.90
C PRO A 156 -1.07 4.16 -2.47
N LEU A 157 -2.40 4.24 -2.44
CA LEU A 157 -3.28 3.20 -2.99
C LEU A 157 -3.70 3.48 -4.45
N GLY A 158 -3.38 4.67 -4.97
CA GLY A 158 -3.68 5.11 -6.33
C GLY A 158 -2.52 4.97 -7.31
N LYS A 159 -2.80 4.98 -8.62
CA LYS A 159 -1.79 4.95 -9.69
C LYS A 159 -1.23 6.33 -10.06
N THR A 160 -1.95 7.40 -9.72
CA THR A 160 -1.65 8.78 -10.10
C THR A 160 -1.73 9.65 -8.85
N CYS A 161 -0.83 9.41 -7.90
CA CYS A 161 -0.76 10.19 -6.67
C CYS A 161 0.48 11.09 -6.74
N THR A 162 0.29 12.40 -6.75
CA THR A 162 1.41 13.33 -6.95
C THR A 162 2.41 13.23 -5.81
N LEU A 163 1.92 13.02 -4.58
CA LEU A 163 2.78 12.81 -3.41
C LEU A 163 3.57 11.51 -3.48
N SER A 164 3.03 10.46 -4.11
CA SER A 164 3.73 9.18 -4.20
C SER A 164 5.00 9.28 -5.04
N HIS A 165 4.94 10.00 -6.16
CA HIS A 165 6.08 10.23 -7.05
C HIS A 165 7.18 11.10 -6.43
N THR A 166 6.84 11.90 -5.42
CA THR A 166 7.79 12.78 -4.71
C THR A 166 8.43 12.07 -3.52
N LEU A 167 7.69 11.19 -2.84
CA LEU A 167 8.12 10.50 -1.63
C LEU A 167 8.81 9.16 -1.90
N TYR A 168 8.49 8.50 -3.01
CA TYR A 168 8.98 7.18 -3.33
C TYR A 168 9.50 7.13 -4.77
N PRO A 169 10.53 6.30 -5.05
CA PRO A 169 11.01 6.11 -6.41
C PRO A 169 9.91 5.50 -7.28
N GLU A 170 9.78 6.02 -8.51
CA GLU A 170 8.89 5.50 -9.55
C GLU A 170 9.02 3.99 -9.68
N SER A 171 7.92 3.28 -9.43
CA SER A 171 7.88 1.83 -9.56
C SER A 171 6.83 1.44 -10.58
N VAL A 172 7.21 0.54 -11.50
CA VAL A 172 6.32 0.03 -12.55
C VAL A 172 5.14 -0.77 -11.97
N ASN A 173 5.34 -1.39 -10.79
CA ASN A 173 4.36 -2.26 -10.15
C ASN A 173 3.71 -1.61 -8.94
N GLN A 174 2.39 -1.41 -9.00
CA GLN A 174 1.59 -0.83 -7.91
C GLN A 174 1.73 -1.60 -6.59
N VAL A 175 1.84 -2.92 -6.63
CA VAL A 175 2.03 -3.77 -5.43
C VAL A 175 3.36 -3.46 -4.77
N GLN A 176 4.43 -3.41 -5.56
CA GLN A 176 5.76 -3.08 -5.08
C GLN A 176 5.80 -1.69 -4.45
N HIS A 177 5.12 -0.71 -5.05
CA HIS A 177 5.01 0.64 -4.51
C HIS A 177 4.37 0.66 -3.12
N ILE A 178 3.22 0.01 -2.96
CA ILE A 178 2.48 -0.06 -1.68
C ILE A 178 3.34 -0.76 -0.63
N THR A 179 3.93 -1.89 -1.01
CA THR A 179 4.72 -2.73 -0.11
C THR A 179 5.99 -2.02 0.35
N ASN A 180 6.73 -1.38 -0.55
CA ASN A 180 7.92 -0.61 -0.21
C ASN A 180 7.59 0.60 0.67
N ALA A 181 6.50 1.32 0.36
CA ALA A 181 6.05 2.43 1.20
C ALA A 181 5.71 1.98 2.62
N THR A 182 5.03 0.82 2.76
CA THR A 182 4.69 0.25 4.06
C THR A 182 5.95 -0.16 4.84
N LEU A 183 6.92 -0.80 4.18
CA LEU A 183 8.20 -1.17 4.80
C LEU A 183 9.03 0.05 5.22
N ALA A 184 9.04 1.12 4.43
CA ALA A 184 9.73 2.36 4.79
C ALA A 184 9.16 2.99 6.08
N ILE A 185 7.83 2.94 6.23
CA ILE A 185 7.15 3.37 7.47
C ILE A 185 7.61 2.52 8.66
N LEU A 186 7.69 1.21 8.50
CA LEU A 186 8.16 0.30 9.57
C LEU A 186 9.62 0.53 9.95
N LYS A 187 10.48 0.80 8.97
CA LYS A 187 11.89 1.14 9.18
C LYS A 187 12.09 2.47 9.90
N GLY A 188 11.05 3.30 9.98
CA GLY A 188 11.15 4.65 10.55
C GLY A 188 11.98 5.60 9.67
N GLU A 189 12.09 5.33 8.38
CA GLU A 189 12.77 6.22 7.43
C GLU A 189 11.91 7.47 7.22
N THR A 190 12.11 8.49 8.06
CA THR A 190 11.46 9.78 7.89
C THR A 190 12.20 10.58 6.82
N GLY A 191 11.64 10.63 5.61
CA GLY A 191 12.10 11.55 4.59
C GLY A 191 11.88 13.01 5.02
N PRO A 192 12.82 13.94 4.74
CA PRO A 192 12.73 15.35 5.16
C PRO A 192 11.51 16.10 4.59
N SER A 193 10.85 15.55 3.58
CA SER A 193 9.75 16.16 2.83
C SER A 193 8.37 16.04 3.50
N MET A 194 8.23 15.22 4.56
CA MET A 194 6.96 15.03 5.27
C MET A 194 6.83 15.91 6.52
N CYS A 195 7.61 16.99 6.59
CA CYS A 195 7.36 18.11 7.47
C CYS A 195 6.90 19.30 6.61
N CYS A 196 5.64 19.26 6.15
CA CYS A 196 5.00 20.45 5.61
C CYS A 196 4.70 21.39 6.78
N ARG A 197 5.75 22.10 7.23
CA ARG A 197 5.61 23.31 8.04
C ARG A 197 4.84 24.30 7.18
N SER A 198 3.56 24.50 7.48
CA SER A 198 2.78 25.59 6.91
C SER A 198 3.56 26.88 7.16
N ARG A 199 4.07 27.50 6.09
CA ARG A 199 4.57 28.88 6.18
C ARG A 199 3.34 29.76 6.24
N GLU A 200 2.96 30.20 7.43
CA GLU A 200 2.16 31.41 7.56
C GLU A 200 2.95 32.59 6.98
N LYS A 201 2.25 33.38 6.15
CA LYS A 201 2.53 34.79 5.89
C LYS A 201 1.37 35.58 6.46
#